data_AF-A0A962HUS2-F1
#
_entry.id   AF-A0A962HUS2-F1
#
_cell.length_a   1.000
_cell.length_b   1.000
_cell.length_c   1.000
_cell.angle_alpha   90.00
_cell.angle_beta   90.00
_cell.angle_gamma   90.00
#
_symmetry.space_group_name_H-M   'P 1'
#
loop_
_entity.id
_entity.type
_entity.pdbx_description
1 polymer ?
#
loop_
_entity_poly.entity_id
_entity_poly.type
_entity_poly.pdbx_seq_one_letter_code
_entity_poly.pdbx_strand_id
1 'polypeptide(L)'
;MATTPETKRQTYTVEAIPSDVKNGVFLGNPMLDNLVSCVIAMGSEMWTTKRRLKVLEAVMSKAGVTSEMVEKYQPTEQELAAWEQERGRFIEMTLGSLANDGIRGVGADYPARD
;
A
#
# COMPACT_ATOMS: atom_id res chain seq x y z
N MET A 1 -10.35 -7.14 38.93
CA MET A 1 -9.28 -8.12 39.24
C MET A 1 -8.60 -8.47 37.92
N ALA A 2 -7.54 -7.73 37.61
CA ALA A 2 -6.15 -8.23 37.48
C ALA A 2 -5.87 -8.90 36.13
N THR A 3 -5.49 -8.07 35.15
CA THR A 3 -4.82 -8.48 33.91
C THR A 3 -3.44 -9.05 34.26
N THR A 4 -3.23 -10.34 33.98
CA THR A 4 -1.93 -11.00 34.11
C THR A 4 -0.89 -10.27 33.24
N PRO A 5 0.27 -9.86 33.78
CA PRO A 5 1.30 -9.25 32.97
C PRO A 5 1.97 -10.33 32.12
N GLU A 6 1.87 -10.22 30.79
CA GLU A 6 2.63 -11.07 29.88
C GLU A 6 4.12 -10.95 30.22
N THR A 7 4.69 -12.06 30.67
CA THR A 7 6.12 -12.15 30.96
C THR A 7 6.87 -12.07 29.64
N LYS A 8 7.27 -10.84 29.25
CA LYS A 8 8.14 -10.60 28.09
C LYS A 8 9.40 -11.44 28.28
N ARG A 9 9.57 -12.48 27.47
CA ARG A 9 10.80 -13.26 27.41
C ARG A 9 11.96 -12.29 27.19
N GLN A 10 13.00 -12.35 28.02
CA GLN A 10 14.21 -11.56 27.81
C GLN A 10 14.91 -12.07 26.55
N THR A 11 14.63 -11.43 25.42
CA THR A 11 15.28 -11.68 24.15
C THR A 11 16.38 -10.65 23.97
N TYR A 12 17.63 -11.09 23.78
CA TYR A 12 18.80 -10.25 23.48
C TYR A 12 18.80 -9.71 22.05
N THR A 13 17.63 -9.65 21.41
CA THR A 13 17.47 -9.17 20.05
C THR A 13 17.58 -7.66 20.07
N VAL A 14 18.55 -7.13 19.34
CA VAL A 14 18.65 -5.69 19.06
C VAL A 14 17.33 -5.22 18.43
N GLU A 15 16.89 -4.01 18.77
CA GLU A 15 15.70 -3.43 18.14
C GLU A 15 15.93 -3.40 16.62
N ALA A 16 14.97 -3.92 15.85
CA ALA A 16 15.12 -4.07 14.41
C ALA A 16 15.38 -2.70 13.80
N ILE A 17 16.54 -2.54 13.15
CA ILE A 17 16.86 -1.31 12.44
C ILE A 17 15.86 -1.21 11.28
N PRO A 18 15.21 -0.06 11.02
CA PRO A 18 14.20 0.06 9.97
C PRO A 18 14.67 -0.40 8.58
N SER A 19 15.98 -0.40 8.33
CA SER A 19 16.59 -0.97 7.11
C SER A 19 16.42 -2.49 7.01
N ASP A 20 16.44 -3.21 8.12
CA ASP A 20 16.41 -4.69 8.15
C ASP A 20 15.02 -5.21 7.77
N VAL A 21 13.98 -4.44 8.11
CA VAL A 21 12.58 -4.76 7.76
C VAL A 21 12.25 -4.28 6.35
N LYS A 22 12.78 -3.12 5.92
CA LYS A 22 12.51 -2.54 4.60
C LYS A 22 13.30 -3.17 3.46
N ASN A 23 14.51 -3.68 3.74
CA ASN A 23 15.39 -4.32 2.77
C ASN A 23 15.45 -5.85 2.94
N GLY A 24 14.62 -6.41 3.81
CA GLY A 24 14.53 -7.84 4.02
C GLY A 24 14.05 -8.54 2.75
N VAL A 25 14.82 -9.50 2.27
CA VAL A 25 14.43 -10.39 1.17
C VAL A 25 13.77 -11.61 1.78
N PHE A 26 12.44 -11.69 1.72
CA PHE A 26 11.63 -12.73 2.36
C PHE A 26 11.43 -13.95 1.45
N LEU A 27 11.28 -13.75 0.14
CA LEU A 27 11.03 -14.80 -0.85
C LEU A 27 12.31 -15.24 -1.60
N GLY A 28 13.48 -14.85 -1.11
CA GLY A 28 14.79 -15.16 -1.73
C GLY A 28 15.08 -14.39 -3.03
N ASN A 29 14.14 -13.58 -3.53
CA ASN A 29 14.33 -12.68 -4.65
C ASN A 29 13.63 -11.33 -4.37
N PRO A 30 14.37 -10.21 -4.32
CA PRO A 30 13.79 -8.89 -4.03
C PRO A 30 12.71 -8.46 -5.02
N MET A 31 12.77 -8.89 -6.28
CA MET A 31 11.70 -8.62 -7.26
C MET A 31 10.39 -9.31 -6.90
N LEU A 32 10.44 -10.53 -6.34
CA LEU A 32 9.24 -11.23 -5.88
C LEU A 32 8.65 -10.58 -4.63
N ASP A 33 9.50 -10.14 -3.70
CA ASP A 33 9.07 -9.42 -2.50
C ASP A 33 8.44 -8.06 -2.83
N ASN A 34 9.01 -7.33 -3.80
CA ASN A 34 8.44 -6.09 -4.32
C ASN A 34 7.09 -6.33 -5.00
N LEU A 35 6.95 -7.39 -5.80
CA LEU A 35 5.68 -7.74 -6.45
C LEU A 35 4.60 -8.06 -5.41
N VAL A 36 4.90 -8.87 -4.40
CA VAL A 36 3.95 -9.19 -3.32
C VAL A 36 3.58 -7.94 -2.52
N SER A 37 4.54 -7.07 -2.24
CA SER A 37 4.30 -5.78 -1.57
C SER A 37 3.33 -4.90 -2.37
N CYS A 38 3.51 -4.82 -3.69
CA CYS A 38 2.57 -4.13 -4.58
C CYS A 38 1.16 -4.72 -4.51
N VAL A 39 1.03 -6.05 -4.57
CA VAL A 39 -0.28 -6.73 -4.54
C VAL A 39 -1.00 -6.46 -3.22
N ILE A 40 -0.28 -6.51 -2.10
CA ILE A 40 -0.83 -6.18 -0.78
C ILE A 40 -1.27 -4.72 -0.71
N ALA A 41 -0.43 -3.79 -1.18
CA ALA A 41 -0.75 -2.36 -1.22
C ALA A 41 -1.99 -2.08 -2.08
N MET A 42 -2.05 -2.63 -3.29
CA MET A 42 -3.20 -2.51 -4.20
C MET A 42 -4.48 -3.07 -3.58
N GLY A 43 -4.42 -4.27 -2.98
CA GLY A 43 -5.58 -4.88 -2.33
C GLY A 43 -6.11 -4.05 -1.15
N SER A 44 -5.19 -3.47 -0.36
CA SER A 44 -5.53 -2.67 0.82
C SER A 44 -6.17 -1.34 0.42
N GLU A 45 -5.61 -0.65 -0.57
CA GLU A 45 -6.16 0.59 -1.09
C GLU A 45 -7.50 0.37 -1.79
N MET A 46 -7.63 -0.70 -2.59
CA MET A 46 -8.88 -1.02 -3.28
C MET A 46 -10.02 -1.26 -2.30
N TRP A 47 -9.77 -2.02 -1.22
CA TRP A 47 -10.80 -2.23 -0.20
C TRP A 47 -11.13 -0.96 0.57
N THR A 48 -10.13 -0.14 0.93
CA THR A 48 -10.33 1.12 1.63
C THR A 48 -11.19 2.09 0.81
N THR A 49 -10.91 2.20 -0.49
CA THR A 49 -11.70 3.00 -1.43
C THR A 49 -13.12 2.45 -1.56
N LYS A 50 -13.28 1.14 -1.75
CA LYS A 50 -14.61 0.51 -1.82
C LYS A 50 -15.44 0.74 -0.55
N ARG A 51 -14.81 0.67 0.62
CA ARG A 51 -15.47 0.95 1.89
C ARG A 51 -15.90 2.42 1.97
N ARG A 52 -15.05 3.36 1.58
CA ARG A 52 -15.37 4.79 1.56
C ARG A 52 -16.52 5.09 0.60
N LEU A 53 -16.55 4.50 -0.59
CA LEU A 53 -17.64 4.63 -1.55
C LEU A 53 -18.97 4.16 -0.95
N LYS A 54 -19.01 2.97 -0.34
CA LYS A 54 -20.22 2.48 0.34
C LYS A 54 -20.73 3.42 1.44
N VAL A 55 -19.81 4.02 2.21
CA VAL A 55 -20.16 4.97 3.26
C VAL A 55 -20.69 6.27 2.65
N LEU A 56 -20.03 6.78 1.60
CA LEU A 56 -20.46 7.97 0.87
C LEU A 56 -21.85 7.78 0.27
N GLU A 57 -22.10 6.69 -0.45
CA GLU A 57 -23.41 6.34 -1.00
C GLU A 57 -24.49 6.32 0.10
N ALA A 58 -24.20 5.71 1.25
CA ALA A 58 -25.14 5.66 2.37
C ALA A 58 -25.41 7.04 2.98
N VAL A 59 -24.40 7.92 3.06
CA VAL A 59 -24.57 9.29 3.58
C VAL A 59 -25.30 10.17 2.56
N MET A 60 -24.94 10.09 1.29
CA MET A 60 -25.55 10.83 0.18
C MET A 60 -27.01 10.45 -0.02
N SER A 61 -27.34 9.16 0.08
CA SER A 61 -28.72 8.67 0.06
C SER A 61 -29.57 9.27 1.19
N LYS A 62 -29.02 9.37 2.41
CA LYS A 62 -29.70 10.04 3.53
C LYS A 62 -29.88 11.54 3.30
N ALA A 63 -29.01 12.17 2.51
CA ALA A 63 -29.10 13.57 2.11
C ALA A 63 -30.00 13.80 0.88
N GLY A 64 -30.63 12.75 0.34
CA GLY A 64 -31.56 12.85 -0.81
C GLY A 64 -30.90 12.79 -2.18
N VAL A 65 -29.59 12.52 -2.26
CA VAL A 65 -28.90 12.29 -3.55
C VAL A 65 -29.17 10.85 -3.99
N THR A 66 -29.70 10.68 -5.20
CA THR A 66 -29.98 9.35 -5.76
C THR A 66 -28.76 8.79 -6.49
N SER A 67 -28.70 7.45 -6.62
CA SER A 67 -27.64 6.79 -7.40
C SER A 67 -27.61 7.28 -8.86
N GLU A 68 -28.76 7.59 -9.44
CA GLU A 68 -28.86 8.10 -10.82
C GLU A 68 -28.20 9.47 -11.00
N MET A 69 -28.13 10.29 -9.94
CA MET A 69 -27.42 11.57 -9.98
C MET A 69 -25.91 11.36 -10.07
N VAL A 70 -25.38 10.30 -9.44
CA VAL A 70 -23.97 9.93 -9.50
C VAL A 70 -23.62 9.42 -10.90
N GLU A 71 -24.45 8.54 -11.47
CA GLU A 71 -24.21 7.96 -12.80
C GLU A 71 -24.30 9.00 -13.95
N LYS A 72 -25.07 10.09 -13.76
CA LYS A 72 -25.20 11.17 -14.74
C LYS A 72 -24.15 12.27 -14.58
N TYR A 73 -23.38 12.25 -13.50
CA TYR A 73 -22.42 13.30 -13.21
C TYR A 73 -21.29 13.31 -14.25
N GLN A 74 -21.06 14.48 -14.85
CA GLN A 74 -19.93 14.71 -15.73
C GLN A 74 -18.90 15.60 -15.02
N PRO A 75 -17.66 15.12 -14.84
CA PRO A 75 -16.61 15.92 -14.21
C PRO A 75 -16.27 17.13 -15.07
N THR A 76 -15.96 18.24 -14.43
CA THR A 76 -15.39 19.41 -15.09
C THR A 76 -13.90 19.19 -15.43
N GLU A 77 -13.36 19.99 -16.34
CA GLU A 77 -11.93 19.92 -16.70
C GLU A 77 -11.00 20.15 -15.49
N GLN A 78 -11.43 20.98 -14.55
CA GLN A 78 -10.68 21.26 -13.32
C GLN A 78 -10.65 20.06 -12.37
N GLU A 79 -11.77 19.35 -12.24
CA GLU A 79 -11.85 18.13 -11.44
C GLU A 79 -11.02 17.00 -12.05
N LEU A 80 -11.06 16.83 -13.37
CA LEU A 80 -10.22 15.85 -14.08
C LEU A 80 -8.73 16.10 -13.84
N ALA A 81 -8.28 17.37 -13.92
CA ALA A 81 -6.89 17.72 -13.66
C ALA A 81 -6.47 17.42 -12.22
N ALA A 82 -7.36 17.66 -11.24
CA ALA A 82 -7.10 17.31 -9.85
C ALA A 82 -7.02 15.79 -9.64
N TRP A 83 -7.93 15.02 -10.25
CA TRP A 83 -7.94 13.56 -10.15
C TRP A 83 -6.70 12.91 -10.78
N GLU A 84 -6.16 13.50 -11.85
CA GLU A 84 -4.93 12.99 -12.47
C GLU A 84 -3.71 13.13 -11.54
N GLN A 85 -3.64 14.19 -10.74
CA GLN A 85 -2.60 14.33 -9.71
C GLN A 85 -2.76 13.29 -8.61
N GLU A 86 -3.99 13.02 -8.17
CA GLU A 86 -4.28 11.97 -7.20
C GLU A 86 -3.92 10.57 -7.73
N ARG A 87 -4.20 10.31 -9.02
CA ARG A 87 -3.82 9.06 -9.71
C ARG A 87 -2.31 8.85 -9.69
N GLY A 88 -1.52 9.89 -9.94
CA GLY A 88 -0.06 9.82 -9.86
C GLY A 88 0.43 9.38 -8.48
N ARG A 89 -0.11 9.97 -7.41
CA ARG A 89 0.20 9.58 -6.02
C ARG A 89 -0.21 8.14 -5.72
N PHE A 90 -1.37 7.71 -6.20
CA PHE A 90 -1.83 6.33 -6.05
C PHE A 90 -0.88 5.34 -6.72
N ILE A 91 -0.39 5.65 -7.93
CA ILE A 91 0.58 4.84 -8.65
C ILE A 91 1.89 4.72 -7.86
N GLU A 92 2.41 5.83 -7.34
CA GLU A 92 3.63 5.81 -6.52
C GLU A 92 3.47 4.93 -5.28
N MET A 93 2.35 5.07 -4.57
CA MET A 93 2.10 4.31 -3.35
C MET A 93 1.90 2.80 -3.61
N THR A 94 1.25 2.44 -4.71
CA THR A 94 0.91 1.04 -5.02
C THR A 94 1.97 0.30 -5.83
N LEU A 95 2.63 0.99 -6.77
CA LEU A 95 3.60 0.42 -7.71
C LEU A 95 5.03 0.89 -7.46
N GLY A 96 5.25 1.88 -6.59
CA GLY A 96 6.59 2.43 -6.31
C GLY A 96 7.57 1.38 -5.80
N SER A 97 7.08 0.33 -5.12
CA SER A 97 7.97 -0.77 -4.70
C SER A 97 8.56 -1.59 -5.86
N LEU A 98 7.98 -1.56 -7.07
CA LEU A 98 8.60 -2.16 -8.26
C LEU A 98 9.85 -1.40 -8.72
N ALA A 99 9.95 -0.11 -8.40
CA ALA A 99 11.11 0.71 -8.72
C ALA A 99 12.26 0.53 -7.72
N ASN A 100 12.06 -0.25 -6.66
CA ASN A 100 13.13 -0.56 -5.71
C ASN A 100 14.06 -1.60 -6.33
N ASP A 101 15.21 -1.15 -6.84
CA ASP A 101 16.37 -2.02 -7.02
C ASP A 101 16.82 -2.44 -5.62
N GLY A 102 16.33 -3.58 -5.14
CA GLY A 102 16.67 -4.09 -3.82
C GLY A 102 18.18 -4.05 -3.60
N ILE A 103 18.64 -3.23 -2.64
CA ILE A 103 20.06 -3.13 -2.32
C ILE A 103 20.50 -4.52 -1.87
N ARG A 104 21.33 -5.15 -2.69
CA ARG A 104 21.90 -6.46 -2.40
C ARG A 104 22.66 -6.36 -1.08
N GLY A 105 22.45 -7.34 -0.20
CA GLY A 105 23.30 -7.50 0.97
C GLY A 105 24.77 -7.53 0.56
N VAL A 106 25.65 -6.98 1.42
CA VAL A 106 27.10 -6.98 1.21
C VAL A 106 27.56 -8.43 0.98
N GLY A 107 28.03 -8.72 -0.24
CA GLY A 107 28.55 -10.05 -0.63
C GLY A 107 27.84 -10.78 -1.78
N ALA A 108 26.90 -10.15 -2.50
CA ALA A 108 26.25 -10.81 -3.64
C ALA A 108 27.07 -10.69 -4.94
N ASP A 109 27.74 -11.78 -5.34
CA ASP A 109 28.42 -11.89 -6.64
C ASP A 109 27.44 -11.78 -7.83
N TYR A 110 27.92 -11.23 -8.94
CA TYR A 110 27.19 -11.12 -10.21
C TYR A 110 27.83 -12.09 -11.22
N PRO A 111 27.10 -13.06 -11.83
CA PRO A 111 27.62 -13.75 -13.00
C PRO A 111 27.62 -12.80 -14.18
N ALA A 112 28.78 -12.63 -14.83
CA ALA A 112 28.93 -11.75 -15.99
C ALA A 112 27.83 -12.06 -17.04
N ARG A 113 27.16 -11.01 -17.52
CA ARG A 113 26.25 -11.13 -18.67
C ARG A 113 27.09 -11.16 -19.94
N ASP A 114 26.83 -12.16 -20.78
CA ASP A 114 27.29 -12.22 -22.16
C ASP A 114 26.71 -11.08 -23.01
#